data_AF-A0A356PE76-F1
#
_entry.id   AF-A0A356PE76-F1
#
_cell.length_a   1.000
_cell.length_b   1.000
_cell.length_c   1.000
_cell.angle_alpha   90.00
_cell.angle_beta   90.00
_cell.angle_gamma   90.00
#
_symmetry.space_group_name_H-M   'P 1'
#
loop_
_entity.id
_entity.type
_entity.pdbx_description
1 polymer ?
#
loop_
_entity_poly.entity_id
_entity_poly.type
_entity_poly.pdbx_seq_one_letter_code
_entity_poly.pdbx_strand_id
1 'polypeptide(L)'
;MSLIFASIPAKKLAQGITSASSTFYVNNILGFDGLTDVAPADLGTQHYICFRNDTGTRVEFMEVDPATISSGPITIVRRGLSYYGDRTTENTDLKLDWSAAGTSVMFGTDVPQIFQYLKEYIDAAAIAGAVPASTTAGGLVIEASQAEIAAGTTTKVGTNGTFKLFPALDKLVAWIATFTASETVKGMVEEATDAEVAAGTATGGTGAKLVITPEKLATRLAAYTYITFKNGTTTKDTGSATATTIAHGLSATPKRIRIHAIMSTAVNVRSVGSYDSGGQNCISTSTTTACVLNNSTIINIEQGGANNISGICSVDGTNITLTWARNNAPSGTLNILWEAEA
;
A
#
# COMPACT_ATOMS: atom_id res chain seq x y z
N MET A 1 -25.12 -36.06 -7.93
CA MET A 1 -25.98 -37.12 -8.49
C MET A 1 -25.56 -37.32 -9.93
N SER A 2 -25.10 -38.51 -10.30
CA SER A 2 -24.83 -38.83 -11.70
C SER A 2 -26.17 -39.15 -12.36
N LEU A 3 -26.67 -38.24 -13.20
CA LEU A 3 -27.93 -38.39 -13.95
C LEU A 3 -27.69 -39.32 -15.15
N ILE A 4 -27.49 -40.61 -14.88
CA ILE A 4 -27.52 -41.63 -15.94
C ILE A 4 -28.94 -42.17 -15.96
N PHE A 5 -29.75 -41.69 -16.91
CA PHE A 5 -31.09 -42.22 -17.14
C PHE A 5 -30.99 -43.53 -17.92
N ALA A 6 -31.51 -44.61 -17.36
CA ALA A 6 -31.58 -45.89 -18.05
C ALA A 6 -32.61 -45.81 -19.18
N SER A 7 -32.31 -46.40 -20.34
CA SER A 7 -33.33 -46.63 -21.36
C SER A 7 -34.19 -47.84 -20.98
N ILE A 8 -35.51 -47.74 -21.12
CA ILE A 8 -36.51 -48.72 -20.69
C ILE A 8 -37.45 -49.03 -21.87
N PRO A 9 -37.51 -50.29 -22.33
CA PRO A 9 -38.38 -50.64 -23.45
C PRO A 9 -39.85 -50.49 -23.07
N ALA A 10 -40.70 -50.21 -24.07
CA ALA A 10 -42.14 -50.18 -23.89
C ALA A 10 -42.66 -51.48 -23.28
N LYS A 11 -43.56 -51.36 -22.30
CA LYS A 11 -44.20 -52.48 -21.61
C LYS A 11 -45.62 -52.68 -22.07
N LYS A 12 -46.23 -53.80 -21.69
CA LYS A 12 -47.67 -54.02 -21.83
C LYS A 12 -48.33 -53.93 -20.48
N LEU A 13 -49.53 -53.35 -20.47
CA LEU A 13 -50.36 -53.33 -19.29
C LEU A 13 -50.79 -54.77 -18.94
N ALA A 14 -50.51 -55.24 -17.73
CA ALA A 14 -50.82 -56.62 -17.33
C ALA A 14 -52.32 -56.81 -17.02
N GLN A 15 -53.01 -55.75 -16.60
CA GLN A 15 -54.43 -55.77 -16.29
C GLN A 15 -55.12 -54.48 -16.72
N GLY A 16 -56.38 -54.56 -17.14
CA GLY A 16 -57.12 -53.35 -17.51
C GLY A 16 -57.27 -52.40 -16.32
N ILE A 17 -57.23 -51.10 -16.58
CA ILE A 17 -57.48 -50.07 -15.58
C ILE A 17 -58.61 -49.13 -16.02
N THR A 18 -59.29 -48.55 -15.05
CA THR A 18 -60.33 -47.54 -15.26
C THR A 18 -59.79 -46.12 -15.05
N SER A 19 -60.56 -45.10 -15.43
CA SER A 19 -60.27 -43.68 -15.18
C SER A 19 -60.07 -43.32 -13.70
N ALA A 20 -60.60 -44.14 -12.78
CA ALA A 20 -60.47 -43.96 -11.33
C ALA A 20 -59.32 -44.76 -10.70
N SER A 21 -58.59 -45.57 -11.49
CA SER A 21 -57.52 -46.40 -10.94
C SER A 21 -56.33 -45.56 -10.48
N SER A 22 -55.82 -45.87 -9.28
CA SER A 22 -54.65 -45.24 -8.66
C SER A 22 -53.38 -46.09 -8.75
N THR A 23 -53.48 -47.32 -9.27
CA THR A 23 -52.34 -48.21 -9.51
C THR A 23 -52.52 -48.98 -10.82
N PHE A 24 -51.42 -49.48 -11.36
CA PHE A 24 -51.44 -50.37 -12.53
C PHE A 24 -50.30 -51.40 -12.44
N TYR A 25 -50.37 -52.42 -13.30
CA TYR A 25 -49.35 -53.47 -13.39
C TYR A 25 -48.84 -53.56 -14.82
N VAL A 26 -47.57 -53.88 -14.98
CA VAL A 26 -46.94 -54.16 -16.27
C VAL A 26 -46.54 -55.63 -16.36
N ASN A 27 -46.48 -56.15 -17.58
CA ASN A 27 -46.16 -57.55 -17.85
C ASN A 27 -44.75 -57.97 -17.39
N ASN A 28 -43.80 -57.02 -17.36
CA ASN A 28 -42.50 -57.13 -16.73
C ASN A 28 -41.90 -55.73 -16.55
N ILE A 29 -40.90 -55.61 -15.70
CA ILE A 29 -40.15 -54.36 -15.47
C ILE A 29 -38.69 -54.46 -15.96
N LEU A 30 -38.36 -55.42 -16.82
CA LEU A 30 -36.99 -55.64 -17.28
C LEU A 30 -36.45 -54.43 -18.07
N GLY A 31 -35.16 -54.15 -18.01
CA GLY A 31 -34.49 -53.19 -18.88
C GLY A 31 -34.40 -53.67 -20.34
N PHE A 32 -33.69 -52.91 -21.18
CA PHE A 32 -33.38 -53.33 -22.56
C PHE A 32 -32.47 -54.57 -22.62
N ASP A 33 -31.75 -54.87 -21.54
CA ASP A 33 -30.94 -56.09 -21.43
C ASP A 33 -31.78 -57.37 -21.32
N GLY A 34 -33.07 -57.25 -20.97
CA GLY A 34 -33.97 -58.38 -20.74
C GLY A 34 -33.60 -59.22 -19.52
N LEU A 35 -32.69 -58.76 -18.66
CA LEU A 35 -32.14 -59.51 -17.53
C LEU A 35 -32.32 -58.79 -16.21
N THR A 36 -32.21 -57.46 -16.20
CA THR A 36 -32.24 -56.66 -14.97
C THR A 36 -33.57 -55.94 -14.85
N ASP A 37 -34.22 -56.03 -13.69
CA ASP A 37 -35.40 -55.24 -13.38
C ASP A 37 -35.04 -53.74 -13.23
N VAL A 38 -35.86 -52.86 -13.80
CA VAL A 38 -35.76 -51.40 -13.60
C VAL A 38 -35.99 -51.11 -12.11
N ALA A 39 -35.01 -50.46 -11.48
CA ALA A 39 -35.04 -50.09 -10.09
C ALA A 39 -35.49 -48.62 -9.90
N PRO A 40 -35.99 -48.24 -8.70
CA PRO A 40 -36.32 -46.85 -8.40
C PRO A 40 -35.19 -45.84 -8.70
N ALA A 41 -33.93 -46.26 -8.51
CA ALA A 41 -32.77 -45.43 -8.78
C ALA A 41 -32.60 -45.05 -10.26
N ASP A 42 -33.15 -45.84 -11.19
CA ASP A 42 -33.06 -45.61 -12.64
C ASP A 42 -34.02 -44.51 -13.13
N LEU A 43 -35.06 -44.23 -12.33
CA LEU A 43 -36.14 -43.31 -12.66
C LEU A 43 -36.06 -41.96 -11.91
N GLY A 44 -35.21 -41.88 -10.88
CA GLY A 44 -35.06 -40.69 -10.03
C GLY A 44 -36.19 -40.54 -9.01
N THR A 45 -36.40 -39.31 -8.50
CA THR A 45 -37.43 -39.03 -7.48
C THR A 45 -38.80 -38.69 -8.07
N GLN A 46 -38.88 -38.46 -9.39
CA GLN A 46 -40.10 -38.14 -10.11
C GLN A 46 -40.04 -38.74 -11.51
N HIS A 47 -41.11 -39.39 -11.95
CA HIS A 47 -41.13 -40.04 -13.25
C HIS A 47 -42.49 -39.93 -13.94
N TYR A 48 -42.46 -39.64 -15.24
CA TYR A 48 -43.64 -39.47 -16.08
C TYR A 48 -43.69 -40.58 -17.12
N ILE A 49 -44.87 -41.16 -17.31
CA ILE A 49 -45.10 -42.24 -18.26
C ILE A 49 -46.26 -41.88 -19.19
N CYS A 50 -46.41 -42.72 -20.22
CA CYS A 50 -47.42 -42.57 -21.24
C CYS A 50 -48.09 -43.92 -21.51
N PHE A 51 -49.42 -43.96 -21.46
CA PHE A 51 -50.19 -45.08 -21.96
C PHE A 51 -50.59 -44.80 -23.40
N ARG A 52 -50.43 -45.78 -24.28
CA ARG A 52 -50.75 -45.67 -25.70
C ARG A 52 -51.44 -46.93 -26.19
N ASN A 53 -52.49 -46.79 -27.00
CA ASN A 53 -53.12 -47.95 -27.61
C ASN A 53 -52.27 -48.48 -28.77
N ASP A 54 -52.50 -49.73 -29.18
CA ASP A 54 -51.71 -50.37 -30.25
C ASP A 54 -51.81 -49.66 -31.61
N THR A 55 -52.94 -49.01 -31.89
CA THR A 55 -53.10 -48.20 -33.11
C THR A 55 -52.44 -46.82 -33.01
N GLY A 56 -51.97 -46.44 -31.82
CA GLY A 56 -51.32 -45.18 -31.54
C GLY A 56 -52.20 -43.94 -31.68
N THR A 57 -53.53 -44.11 -31.67
CA THR A 57 -54.54 -43.04 -31.83
C THR A 57 -54.99 -42.44 -30.50
N ARG A 58 -54.71 -43.09 -29.37
CA ARG A 58 -55.04 -42.60 -28.03
C ARG A 58 -53.79 -42.60 -27.17
N VAL A 59 -53.66 -41.56 -26.36
CA VAL A 59 -52.53 -41.37 -25.46
C VAL A 59 -52.96 -40.71 -24.15
N GLU A 60 -52.42 -41.17 -23.03
CA GLU A 60 -52.61 -40.56 -21.72
C GLU A 60 -51.26 -40.40 -21.01
N PHE A 61 -50.96 -39.18 -20.57
CA PHE A 61 -49.77 -38.87 -19.77
C PHE A 61 -50.11 -38.90 -18.29
N MET A 62 -49.21 -39.46 -17.49
CA MET A 62 -49.38 -39.57 -16.04
C MET A 62 -48.03 -39.56 -15.32
N GLU A 63 -48.07 -39.16 -14.05
CA GLU A 63 -46.93 -39.22 -13.14
C GLU A 63 -47.07 -40.45 -12.24
N VAL A 64 -45.98 -41.17 -12.05
CA VAL A 64 -45.93 -42.35 -11.19
C VAL A 64 -44.91 -42.15 -10.07
N ASP A 65 -45.10 -42.88 -8.98
CA ASP A 65 -44.13 -42.91 -7.89
C ASP A 65 -42.99 -43.88 -8.25
N PRO A 66 -41.77 -43.37 -8.52
CA PRO A 66 -40.65 -44.23 -8.88
C PRO A 66 -40.29 -45.24 -7.79
N ALA A 67 -40.57 -44.94 -6.52
CA ALA A 67 -40.28 -45.85 -5.41
C ALA A 67 -41.13 -47.14 -5.49
N THR A 68 -42.21 -47.12 -6.26
CA THR A 68 -43.12 -48.26 -6.46
C THR A 68 -42.82 -49.06 -7.71
N ILE A 69 -41.81 -48.68 -8.51
CA ILE A 69 -41.38 -49.47 -9.66
C ILE A 69 -40.82 -50.81 -9.16
N SER A 70 -41.65 -51.83 -9.25
CA SER A 70 -41.39 -53.20 -8.87
C SER A 70 -42.30 -54.09 -9.70
N SER A 71 -42.11 -55.41 -9.66
CA SER A 71 -43.03 -56.37 -10.29
C SER A 71 -44.44 -56.39 -9.66
N GLY A 72 -44.73 -55.50 -8.70
CA GLY A 72 -46.04 -55.26 -8.09
C GLY A 72 -46.81 -54.06 -8.69
N PRO A 73 -47.82 -53.53 -7.96
CA PRO A 73 -48.59 -52.38 -8.43
C PRO A 73 -47.73 -51.11 -8.41
N ILE A 74 -47.66 -50.43 -9.54
CA ILE A 74 -47.03 -49.11 -9.67
C ILE A 74 -48.08 -48.07 -9.30
N THR A 75 -47.74 -47.19 -8.36
CA THR A 75 -48.62 -46.14 -7.87
C THR A 75 -48.64 -44.97 -8.84
N ILE A 76 -49.85 -44.51 -9.15
CA ILE A 76 -50.08 -43.34 -9.98
C ILE A 76 -50.28 -42.13 -9.06
N VAL A 77 -49.44 -41.11 -9.25
CA VAL A 77 -49.48 -39.86 -8.47
C VAL A 77 -50.46 -38.88 -9.11
N ARG A 78 -50.45 -38.77 -10.45
CA ARG A 78 -51.34 -37.89 -11.23
C ARG A 78 -51.67 -38.52 -12.57
N ARG A 79 -52.92 -38.41 -13.03
CA ARG A 79 -53.41 -38.91 -14.34
C ARG A 79 -54.04 -37.84 -15.20
N GLY A 80 -54.10 -38.12 -16.51
CA GLY A 80 -54.72 -37.22 -17.48
C GLY A 80 -53.99 -35.87 -17.57
N LEU A 81 -52.66 -35.89 -17.57
CA LEU A 81 -51.85 -34.68 -17.71
C LEU A 81 -52.01 -34.06 -19.11
N SER A 82 -51.84 -32.74 -19.19
CA SER A 82 -52.02 -31.98 -20.43
C SER A 82 -50.98 -32.36 -21.50
N TYR A 83 -51.41 -32.38 -22.76
CA TYR A 83 -50.52 -32.56 -23.92
C TYR A 83 -49.61 -31.34 -24.18
N TYR A 84 -49.85 -30.21 -23.50
CA TYR A 84 -49.14 -28.94 -23.70
C TYR A 84 -48.13 -28.61 -22.60
N GLY A 85 -47.68 -29.61 -21.84
CA GLY A 85 -46.55 -29.46 -20.91
C GLY A 85 -46.90 -29.00 -19.49
N ASP A 86 -48.18 -28.85 -19.14
CA ASP A 86 -48.58 -28.75 -17.73
C ASP A 86 -48.47 -30.14 -17.08
N ARG A 87 -47.53 -30.25 -16.14
CA ARG A 87 -47.17 -31.50 -15.44
C ARG A 87 -47.86 -31.64 -14.07
N THR A 88 -48.70 -30.68 -13.67
CA THR A 88 -49.19 -30.56 -12.30
C THR A 88 -50.70 -30.69 -12.15
N THR A 89 -51.46 -30.31 -13.18
CA THR A 89 -52.94 -30.34 -13.15
C THR A 89 -53.47 -31.62 -13.79
N GLU A 90 -54.27 -32.39 -13.05
CA GLU A 90 -55.02 -33.51 -13.61
C GLU A 90 -56.23 -33.01 -14.40
N ASN A 91 -56.41 -33.49 -15.63
CA ASN A 91 -57.63 -33.28 -16.40
C ASN A 91 -58.47 -34.56 -16.39
N THR A 92 -59.65 -34.50 -15.77
CA THR A 92 -60.56 -35.66 -15.65
C THR A 92 -61.00 -36.20 -17.01
N ASP A 93 -61.10 -35.36 -18.03
CA ASP A 93 -61.52 -35.77 -19.38
C ASP A 93 -60.44 -36.57 -20.11
N LEU A 94 -59.18 -36.44 -19.65
CA LEU A 94 -58.03 -37.17 -20.19
C LEU A 94 -57.74 -38.46 -19.41
N LYS A 95 -58.47 -38.77 -18.34
CA LYS A 95 -58.34 -40.04 -17.61
C LYS A 95 -59.13 -41.12 -18.34
N LEU A 96 -58.43 -41.98 -19.07
CA LEU A 96 -59.06 -42.99 -19.93
C LEU A 96 -59.10 -44.37 -19.27
N ASP A 97 -60.08 -45.16 -19.69
CA ASP A 97 -60.08 -46.61 -19.45
C ASP A 97 -59.15 -47.30 -20.45
N TRP A 98 -58.32 -48.21 -19.96
CA TRP A 98 -57.30 -48.90 -20.74
C TRP A 98 -57.42 -50.41 -20.57
N SER A 99 -57.54 -51.14 -21.68
CA SER A 99 -57.56 -52.61 -21.69
C SER A 99 -56.14 -53.18 -21.63
N ALA A 100 -55.93 -54.29 -20.90
CA ALA A 100 -54.61 -54.95 -20.82
C ALA A 100 -54.02 -55.29 -22.21
N ALA A 101 -54.78 -56.00 -23.05
CA ALA A 101 -54.29 -56.58 -24.29
C ALA A 101 -53.89 -55.56 -25.37
N GLY A 102 -54.36 -54.31 -25.27
CA GLY A 102 -54.18 -53.28 -26.31
C GLY A 102 -53.42 -52.04 -25.85
N THR A 103 -52.83 -52.05 -24.64
CA THR A 103 -52.19 -50.87 -24.04
C THR A 103 -50.70 -51.09 -23.87
N SER A 104 -49.93 -50.21 -24.49
CA SER A 104 -48.49 -50.09 -24.29
C SER A 104 -48.20 -49.02 -23.24
N VAL A 105 -47.32 -49.33 -22.30
CA VAL A 105 -46.86 -48.41 -21.25
C VAL A 105 -45.44 -47.97 -21.58
N MET A 106 -45.26 -46.67 -21.78
CA MET A 106 -43.99 -46.06 -22.16
C MET A 106 -43.44 -45.29 -20.96
N PHE A 107 -42.33 -45.76 -20.38
CA PHE A 107 -41.62 -45.12 -19.27
C PHE A 107 -40.73 -43.94 -19.72
N GLY A 108 -41.07 -43.26 -20.83
CA GLY A 108 -40.43 -41.99 -21.20
C GLY A 108 -38.93 -42.03 -21.54
N THR A 109 -38.43 -43.14 -22.07
CA THR A 109 -37.00 -43.26 -22.45
C THR A 109 -36.74 -43.25 -23.96
N ASP A 110 -37.69 -42.71 -24.73
CA ASP A 110 -37.40 -42.38 -26.12
C ASP A 110 -36.56 -41.10 -26.18
N VAL A 111 -35.54 -41.14 -27.04
CA VAL A 111 -34.51 -40.13 -27.31
C VAL A 111 -34.96 -38.65 -27.24
N PRO A 112 -36.17 -38.24 -27.69
CA PRO A 112 -36.60 -36.84 -27.63
C PRO A 112 -36.71 -36.25 -26.21
N GLN A 113 -37.02 -37.05 -25.20
CA GLN A 113 -37.25 -36.55 -23.83
C GLN A 113 -35.93 -36.22 -23.12
N ILE A 114 -34.87 -36.96 -23.42
CA ILE A 114 -33.48 -36.67 -23.00
C ILE A 114 -33.01 -35.35 -23.62
N PHE A 115 -33.33 -35.10 -24.90
CA PHE A 115 -32.96 -33.86 -25.56
C PHE A 115 -33.76 -32.64 -25.08
N GLN A 116 -35.02 -32.81 -24.68
CA GLN A 116 -35.81 -31.73 -24.08
C GLN A 116 -35.23 -31.27 -22.74
N TYR A 117 -34.77 -32.20 -21.88
CA TYR A 117 -34.11 -31.83 -20.62
C TYR A 117 -32.76 -31.14 -20.85
N LEU A 118 -31.97 -31.61 -21.82
CA LEU A 118 -30.73 -30.93 -22.22
C LEU A 118 -31.00 -29.51 -22.73
N LYS A 119 -32.08 -29.32 -23.52
CA LYS A 119 -32.52 -27.99 -23.98
C LYS A 119 -32.94 -27.10 -22.82
N GLU A 120 -33.75 -27.61 -21.89
CA GLU A 120 -34.20 -26.83 -20.71
C GLU A 120 -33.01 -26.42 -19.83
N TYR A 121 -31.99 -27.29 -19.67
CA TYR A 121 -30.76 -26.96 -18.97
C TYR A 121 -29.94 -25.87 -19.67
N ILE A 122 -29.77 -25.99 -21.00
CA ILE A 122 -29.06 -25.00 -21.82
C ILE A 122 -29.80 -23.66 -21.81
N ASP A 123 -31.13 -23.67 -21.95
CA ASP A 123 -31.96 -22.47 -21.94
C ASP A 123 -31.92 -21.78 -20.56
N ALA A 124 -31.95 -22.54 -19.47
CA ALA A 124 -31.79 -21.98 -18.12
C ALA A 124 -30.43 -21.30 -17.95
N ALA A 125 -29.35 -21.89 -18.49
CA ALA A 125 -28.01 -21.30 -18.46
C ALA A 125 -27.88 -20.08 -19.40
N ALA A 126 -28.59 -20.07 -20.54
CA ALA A 126 -28.51 -19.02 -21.55
C ALA A 126 -29.42 -17.80 -21.26
N ILE A 127 -30.63 -18.03 -20.72
CA ILE A 127 -31.67 -17.00 -20.58
C ILE A 127 -31.60 -16.27 -19.22
N ALA A 128 -31.15 -16.94 -18.15
CA ALA A 128 -31.08 -16.31 -16.82
C ALA A 128 -29.91 -15.30 -16.67
N GLY A 129 -29.01 -15.22 -17.65
CA GLY A 129 -27.68 -14.64 -17.45
C GLY A 129 -26.87 -15.56 -16.54
N ALA A 130 -25.63 -15.88 -16.91
CA ALA A 130 -24.85 -16.81 -16.12
C ALA A 130 -24.78 -16.39 -14.64
N VAL A 131 -24.90 -17.36 -13.75
CA VAL A 131 -24.88 -17.12 -12.29
C VAL A 131 -23.60 -16.36 -11.93
N PRO A 132 -23.69 -15.20 -11.27
CA PRO A 132 -22.50 -14.48 -10.82
C PRO A 132 -21.72 -15.33 -9.82
N ALA A 133 -20.39 -15.33 -9.92
CA ALA A 133 -19.56 -16.04 -8.95
C ALA A 133 -19.75 -15.49 -7.54
N SER A 134 -19.62 -16.36 -6.54
CA SER A 134 -19.63 -15.99 -5.13
C SER A 134 -18.46 -16.67 -4.40
N THR A 135 -18.32 -16.41 -3.10
CA THR A 135 -17.33 -17.11 -2.27
C THR A 135 -17.61 -18.60 -2.09
N THR A 136 -18.83 -19.07 -2.40
CA THR A 136 -19.26 -20.46 -2.20
C THR A 136 -19.71 -21.16 -3.48
N ALA A 137 -19.79 -20.44 -4.61
CA ALA A 137 -20.23 -20.98 -5.90
C ALA A 137 -19.36 -20.46 -7.05
N GLY A 138 -18.94 -21.37 -7.93
CA GLY A 138 -18.34 -21.00 -9.21
C GLY A 138 -19.37 -20.36 -10.15
N GLY A 139 -19.01 -19.30 -10.84
CA GLY A 139 -19.89 -18.55 -11.74
C GLY A 139 -19.12 -17.68 -12.74
N LEU A 140 -19.83 -16.93 -13.59
CA LEU A 140 -19.20 -15.93 -14.45
C LEU A 140 -18.95 -14.64 -13.68
N VAL A 141 -17.89 -13.93 -14.05
CA VAL A 141 -17.47 -12.68 -13.42
C VAL A 141 -17.34 -11.60 -14.47
N ILE A 142 -17.73 -10.37 -14.13
CA ILE A 142 -17.53 -9.19 -14.96
C ILE A 142 -16.23 -8.52 -14.50
N GLU A 143 -15.43 -8.04 -15.43
CA GLU A 143 -14.21 -7.29 -15.15
C GLU A 143 -14.53 -5.90 -14.59
N ALA A 144 -13.84 -5.47 -13.52
CA ALA A 144 -13.95 -4.11 -13.00
C ALA A 144 -13.22 -3.09 -13.89
N SER A 145 -13.78 -1.88 -14.03
CA SER A 145 -13.07 -0.74 -14.63
C SER A 145 -12.04 -0.12 -13.68
N GLN A 146 -11.09 0.65 -14.23
CA GLN A 146 -10.05 1.33 -13.44
C GLN A 146 -10.64 2.29 -12.38
N ALA A 147 -11.75 2.98 -12.70
CA ALA A 147 -12.42 3.88 -11.77
C ALA A 147 -13.06 3.13 -10.60
N GLU A 148 -13.65 1.95 -10.86
CA GLU A 148 -14.26 1.10 -9.84
C GLU A 148 -13.23 0.49 -8.89
N ILE A 149 -12.04 0.12 -9.42
CA ILE A 149 -10.92 -0.35 -8.60
C ILE A 149 -10.39 0.78 -7.70
N ALA A 150 -10.20 1.98 -8.26
CA ALA A 150 -9.70 3.13 -7.50
C ALA A 150 -10.67 3.58 -6.38
N ALA A 151 -11.98 3.40 -6.58
CA ALA A 151 -12.99 3.72 -5.59
C ALA A 151 -13.11 2.66 -4.46
N GLY A 152 -12.61 1.44 -4.66
CA GLY A 152 -12.62 0.38 -3.65
C GLY A 152 -14.00 -0.22 -3.33
N THR A 153 -15.00 -0.07 -4.22
CA THR A 153 -16.41 -0.39 -3.93
C THR A 153 -16.99 -1.54 -4.77
N THR A 154 -16.19 -2.26 -5.55
CA THR A 154 -16.72 -3.18 -6.57
C THR A 154 -16.83 -4.64 -6.11
N THR A 155 -17.96 -5.28 -6.43
CA THR A 155 -18.20 -6.74 -6.34
C THR A 155 -17.75 -7.49 -7.59
N LYS A 156 -17.29 -6.76 -8.62
CA LYS A 156 -16.71 -7.33 -9.83
C LYS A 156 -15.35 -7.92 -9.51
N VAL A 157 -15.01 -9.03 -10.16
CA VAL A 157 -13.63 -9.51 -10.09
C VAL A 157 -12.79 -8.50 -10.84
N GLY A 158 -11.83 -7.90 -10.14
CA GLY A 158 -10.68 -7.35 -10.83
C GLY A 158 -10.02 -8.53 -11.52
N THR A 159 -10.38 -8.80 -12.76
CA THR A 159 -9.54 -9.66 -13.58
C THR A 159 -8.21 -8.96 -13.63
N ASN A 160 -7.18 -9.76 -13.42
CA ASN A 160 -5.79 -9.34 -13.48
C ASN A 160 -5.36 -9.03 -14.92
N GLY A 161 -6.18 -8.29 -15.68
CA GLY A 161 -5.84 -7.55 -16.88
C GLY A 161 -5.08 -6.26 -16.57
N THR A 162 -5.29 -5.67 -15.37
CA THR A 162 -4.49 -4.52 -14.86
C THR A 162 -3.61 -4.86 -13.67
N PHE A 163 -3.99 -5.79 -12.79
CA PHE A 163 -3.06 -6.42 -11.85
C PHE A 163 -2.61 -7.78 -12.40
N LYS A 164 -2.05 -7.83 -13.62
CA LYS A 164 -1.12 -8.94 -13.90
C LYS A 164 -0.17 -9.00 -12.71
N LEU A 165 0.21 -10.19 -12.26
CA LEU A 165 1.33 -10.35 -11.31
C LEU A 165 2.59 -9.56 -11.74
N PHE A 166 2.63 -9.13 -13.02
CA PHE A 166 3.49 -8.06 -13.54
C PHE A 166 2.67 -7.21 -14.54
N PRO A 167 2.18 -6.00 -14.19
CA PRO A 167 1.76 -5.04 -15.20
C PRO A 167 2.92 -4.81 -16.19
N ALA A 168 2.64 -4.28 -17.38
CA ALA A 168 3.72 -3.66 -18.14
C ALA A 168 4.45 -2.68 -17.19
N LEU A 169 5.78 -2.76 -17.16
CA LEU A 169 6.61 -2.15 -16.11
C LEU A 169 6.27 -0.67 -15.89
N ASP A 170 5.92 0.03 -16.96
CA ASP A 170 5.46 1.41 -16.98
C ASP A 170 4.19 1.66 -16.14
N LYS A 171 3.19 0.79 -16.24
CA LYS A 171 1.93 0.92 -15.47
C LYS A 171 2.11 0.55 -14.01
N LEU A 172 2.95 -0.44 -13.71
CA LEU A 172 3.30 -0.78 -12.33
C LEU A 172 4.02 0.39 -11.67
N VAL A 173 5.00 0.98 -12.36
CA VAL A 173 5.76 2.13 -11.89
C VAL A 173 4.85 3.34 -11.67
N ALA A 174 3.92 3.63 -12.59
CA ALA A 174 2.97 4.73 -12.43
C ALA A 174 2.02 4.54 -11.24
N TRP A 175 1.49 3.33 -11.04
CA TRP A 175 0.62 3.04 -9.89
C TRP A 175 1.38 3.09 -8.57
N ILE A 176 2.56 2.47 -8.51
CA ILE A 176 3.44 2.51 -7.35
C ILE A 176 3.77 3.97 -6.98
N ALA A 177 4.06 4.83 -7.95
CA ALA A 177 4.33 6.25 -7.73
C ALA A 177 3.16 7.04 -7.09
N THR A 178 1.92 6.54 -7.11
CA THR A 178 0.79 7.20 -6.42
C THR A 178 0.80 7.00 -4.90
N PHE A 179 1.57 6.04 -4.38
CA PHE A 179 1.67 5.75 -2.94
C PHE A 179 2.81 6.52 -2.29
N THR A 180 2.85 7.85 -2.42
CA THR A 180 3.86 8.67 -1.74
C THR A 180 3.53 8.86 -0.26
N ALA A 181 4.54 8.75 0.61
CA ALA A 181 4.39 9.06 2.02
C ALA A 181 4.09 10.55 2.23
N SER A 182 3.25 10.85 3.22
CA SER A 182 3.01 12.19 3.75
C SER A 182 3.20 12.20 5.27
N GLU A 183 3.00 13.36 5.90
CA GLU A 183 2.95 13.42 7.37
C GLU A 183 1.79 12.63 7.99
N THR A 184 0.74 12.37 7.21
CA THR A 184 -0.50 11.74 7.70
C THR A 184 -0.80 10.39 7.05
N VAL A 185 -0.12 10.04 5.96
CA VAL A 185 -0.38 8.83 5.18
C VAL A 185 0.91 8.05 4.98
N LYS A 186 0.89 6.76 5.30
CA LYS A 186 2.02 5.85 5.05
C LYS A 186 2.19 5.66 3.54
N GLY A 187 3.44 5.63 3.07
CA GLY A 187 3.75 5.40 1.66
C GLY A 187 5.24 5.25 1.42
N MET A 188 5.64 5.33 0.16
CA MET A 188 7.02 5.30 -0.29
C MET A 188 7.70 6.65 -0.15
N VAL A 189 9.02 6.60 -0.08
CA VAL A 189 9.92 7.73 0.03
C VAL A 189 11.06 7.58 -0.98
N GLU A 190 11.68 8.69 -1.33
CA GLU A 190 12.90 8.72 -2.14
C GLU A 190 14.11 8.95 -1.22
N GLU A 191 15.21 8.25 -1.47
CA GLU A 191 16.46 8.50 -0.73
C GLU A 191 17.12 9.77 -1.25
N ALA A 192 17.26 10.80 -0.41
CA ALA A 192 17.77 12.12 -0.80
C ALA A 192 19.18 12.05 -1.39
N THR A 193 19.49 12.76 -2.46
CA THR A 193 20.87 12.98 -2.91
C THR A 193 21.60 13.98 -2.00
N ASP A 194 22.95 13.99 -2.00
CA ASP A 194 23.72 14.96 -1.20
C ASP A 194 23.40 16.42 -1.58
N ALA A 195 23.13 16.67 -2.87
CA ALA A 195 22.73 17.98 -3.36
C ALA A 195 21.38 18.42 -2.77
N GLU A 196 20.41 17.51 -2.69
CA GLU A 196 19.11 17.79 -2.09
C GLU A 196 19.19 18.00 -0.58
N VAL A 197 20.03 17.22 0.12
CA VAL A 197 20.29 17.42 1.55
C VAL A 197 20.96 18.77 1.80
N ALA A 198 21.90 19.18 0.96
CA ALA A 198 22.57 20.49 1.07
C ALA A 198 21.62 21.66 0.77
N ALA A 199 20.73 21.49 -0.22
CA ALA A 199 19.74 22.50 -0.61
C ALA A 199 18.53 22.58 0.34
N GLY A 200 18.30 21.56 1.18
CA GLY A 200 17.13 21.49 2.04
C GLY A 200 15.83 21.23 1.26
N THR A 201 15.91 20.48 0.16
CA THR A 201 14.76 20.16 -0.69
C THR A 201 13.77 19.25 0.04
N ALA A 202 12.46 19.47 -0.15
CA ALA A 202 11.41 18.69 0.53
C ALA A 202 10.96 17.44 -0.25
N THR A 203 11.09 17.45 -1.58
CA THR A 203 10.64 16.39 -2.48
C THR A 203 11.67 16.10 -3.55
N GLY A 204 11.92 14.84 -3.85
CA GLY A 204 12.89 14.44 -4.86
C GLY A 204 12.34 14.49 -6.28
N GLY A 205 13.12 13.97 -7.23
CA GLY A 205 12.77 13.96 -8.65
C GLY A 205 11.50 13.17 -8.97
N THR A 206 11.11 12.23 -8.11
CA THR A 206 9.87 11.45 -8.28
C THR A 206 8.65 12.11 -7.64
N GLY A 207 8.80 13.28 -6.99
CA GLY A 207 7.74 13.94 -6.21
C GLY A 207 7.47 13.31 -4.85
N ALA A 208 8.19 12.24 -4.47
CA ALA A 208 8.09 11.63 -3.14
C ALA A 208 8.84 12.45 -2.09
N LYS A 209 8.44 12.33 -0.82
CA LYS A 209 9.19 12.89 0.30
C LYS A 209 10.58 12.24 0.40
N LEU A 210 11.55 13.05 0.79
CA LEU A 210 12.93 12.61 0.93
C LEU A 210 13.20 11.96 2.30
N VAL A 211 13.99 10.89 2.32
CA VAL A 211 14.62 10.33 3.54
C VAL A 211 16.13 10.46 3.50
N ILE A 212 16.72 10.71 4.66
CA ILE A 212 18.16 10.89 4.84
C ILE A 212 18.73 9.65 5.53
N THR A 213 19.73 9.03 4.92
CA THR A 213 20.46 7.92 5.53
C THR A 213 21.47 8.42 6.57
N PRO A 214 21.89 7.59 7.53
CA PRO A 214 22.93 7.96 8.50
C PRO A 214 24.24 8.43 7.84
N GLU A 215 24.63 7.85 6.69
CA GLU A 215 25.83 8.25 5.95
C GLU A 215 25.71 9.68 5.40
N LYS A 216 24.58 10.01 4.76
CA LYS A 216 24.32 11.37 4.24
C LYS A 216 24.24 12.39 5.36
N LEU A 217 23.65 12.01 6.50
CA LEU A 217 23.64 12.84 7.69
C LEU A 217 25.07 13.08 8.21
N ALA A 218 25.92 12.05 8.27
CA ALA A 218 27.31 12.17 8.69
C ALA A 218 28.12 13.08 7.77
N THR A 219 27.99 12.94 6.45
CA THR A 219 28.61 13.84 5.45
C THR A 219 28.16 15.28 5.66
N ARG A 220 26.86 15.50 5.86
CA ARG A 220 26.32 16.84 6.08
C ARG A 220 26.82 17.48 7.36
N LEU A 221 26.95 16.69 8.43
CA LEU A 221 27.48 17.13 9.72
C LEU A 221 28.99 17.41 9.67
N ALA A 222 29.76 16.62 8.92
CA ALA A 222 31.19 16.85 8.71
C ALA A 222 31.48 18.13 7.92
N ALA A 223 30.57 18.51 7.01
CA ALA A 223 30.66 19.77 6.27
C ALA A 223 30.40 21.01 7.14
N TYR A 224 29.78 20.85 8.32
CA TYR A 224 29.67 21.95 9.28
C TYR A 224 31.00 22.13 10.01
N THR A 225 31.77 23.12 9.60
CA THR A 225 32.88 23.63 10.42
C THR A 225 32.29 24.33 11.64
N TYR A 226 32.44 23.69 12.81
CA TYR A 226 32.19 24.34 14.08
C TYR A 226 33.16 25.51 14.26
N ILE A 227 32.63 26.66 14.67
CA ILE A 227 33.47 27.80 15.03
C ILE A 227 34.33 27.37 16.22
N THR A 228 35.64 27.33 16.00
CA THR A 228 36.61 26.93 17.04
C THR A 228 37.16 28.19 17.69
N PHE A 229 37.00 28.27 19.00
CA PHE A 229 37.59 29.33 19.81
C PHE A 229 38.77 28.79 20.63
N LYS A 230 39.79 29.63 20.77
CA LYS A 230 40.88 29.44 21.73
C LYS A 230 41.05 30.70 22.54
N ASN A 231 41.36 30.55 23.81
CA ASN A 231 41.57 31.66 24.71
C ASN A 231 42.74 31.37 25.64
N GLY A 232 43.29 32.42 26.22
CA GLY A 232 44.38 32.29 27.18
C GLY A 232 44.76 33.62 27.78
N THR A 233 45.82 33.61 28.57
CA THR A 233 46.39 34.81 29.19
C THR A 233 47.87 34.94 28.89
N THR A 234 48.37 36.17 28.89
CA THR A 234 49.80 36.48 28.85
C THR A 234 50.06 37.79 29.59
N THR A 235 51.31 38.16 29.76
CA THR A 235 51.70 39.44 30.35
C THR A 235 52.65 40.20 29.44
N LYS A 236 52.69 41.53 29.61
CA LYS A 236 53.62 42.41 28.91
C LYS A 236 54.16 43.46 29.86
N ASP A 237 55.48 43.51 30.02
CA ASP A 237 56.14 44.66 30.64
C ASP A 237 56.04 45.87 29.70
N THR A 238 55.37 46.93 30.17
CA THR A 238 55.18 48.19 29.43
C THR A 238 56.49 48.96 29.23
N GLY A 239 57.52 48.66 30.04
CA GLY A 239 58.88 49.15 29.88
C GLY A 239 59.66 48.55 28.70
N SER A 240 59.07 47.60 27.97
CA SER A 240 59.69 46.92 26.83
C SER A 240 58.93 47.20 25.51
N ALA A 241 59.65 47.48 24.42
CA ALA A 241 59.07 47.60 23.08
C ALA A 241 59.05 46.26 22.29
N THR A 242 59.61 45.18 22.85
CA THR A 242 59.69 43.88 22.17
C THR A 242 58.30 43.33 21.86
N ALA A 243 58.07 42.83 20.65
CA ALA A 243 56.80 42.21 20.27
C ALA A 243 56.43 41.06 21.23
N THR A 244 55.13 40.86 21.44
CA THR A 244 54.60 39.71 22.19
C THR A 244 54.01 38.72 21.20
N THR A 245 54.51 37.50 21.20
CA THR A 245 53.99 36.41 20.38
C THR A 245 53.20 35.45 21.27
N ILE A 246 51.96 35.17 20.89
CA ILE A 246 51.03 34.29 21.62
C ILE A 246 50.67 33.13 20.69
N ALA A 247 51.08 31.92 21.04
CA ALA A 247 50.66 30.72 20.33
C ALA A 247 49.16 30.46 20.63
N HIS A 248 48.30 30.58 19.61
CA HIS A 248 46.85 30.46 19.81
C HIS A 248 46.31 29.04 19.63
N GLY A 249 47.03 28.17 18.91
CA GLY A 249 46.68 26.75 18.77
C GLY A 249 45.38 26.45 18.00
N LEU A 250 44.98 27.32 17.06
CA LEU A 250 43.79 27.12 16.22
C LEU A 250 44.09 26.26 14.97
N SER A 251 45.37 26.06 14.61
CA SER A 251 45.78 25.42 13.36
C SER A 251 45.23 26.07 12.08
N ALA A 252 44.76 27.32 12.19
CA ALA A 252 44.22 28.16 11.15
C ALA A 252 44.42 29.62 11.56
N THR A 253 44.49 30.53 10.58
CA THR A 253 44.63 31.96 10.86
C THR A 253 43.34 32.51 11.48
N PRO A 254 43.40 33.12 12.69
CA PRO A 254 42.22 33.69 13.33
C PRO A 254 41.48 34.69 12.43
N LYS A 255 40.15 34.53 12.29
CA LYS A 255 39.28 35.51 11.63
C LYS A 255 38.91 36.66 12.55
N ARG A 256 38.83 36.39 13.85
CA ARG A 256 38.57 37.41 14.87
C ARG A 256 39.43 37.19 16.10
N ILE A 257 39.84 38.28 16.72
CA ILE A 257 40.49 38.28 18.03
C ILE A 257 39.82 39.31 18.91
N ARG A 258 39.64 38.97 20.17
CA ARG A 258 39.27 39.91 21.24
C ARG A 258 40.36 39.90 22.30
N ILE A 259 40.80 41.09 22.71
CA ILE A 259 41.78 41.25 23.79
C ILE A 259 41.21 42.13 24.88
N HIS A 260 41.41 41.71 26.12
CA HIS A 260 41.21 42.51 27.32
C HIS A 260 42.57 42.69 28.01
N ALA A 261 43.10 43.91 27.96
CA ALA A 261 44.33 44.29 28.64
C ALA A 261 44.01 45.11 29.89
N ILE A 262 44.54 44.70 31.03
CA ILE A 262 44.35 45.39 32.31
C ILE A 262 45.71 45.62 32.95
N MET A 263 45.91 46.83 33.45
CA MET A 263 47.10 47.20 34.19
C MET A 263 46.72 47.71 35.57
N SER A 264 47.32 47.13 36.60
CA SER A 264 47.17 47.58 37.99
C SER A 264 48.39 48.40 38.39
N THR A 265 48.31 49.71 38.23
CA THR A 265 49.28 50.69 38.78
C THR A 265 48.55 51.65 39.74
N ALA A 266 49.15 52.79 40.09
CA ALA A 266 48.44 53.85 40.81
C ALA A 266 47.18 54.36 40.06
N VAL A 267 47.14 54.17 38.74
CA VAL A 267 45.96 54.38 37.88
C VAL A 267 45.51 53.02 37.35
N ASN A 268 44.24 52.67 37.53
CA ASN A 268 43.67 51.47 36.92
C ASN A 268 43.35 51.78 35.46
N VAL A 269 44.06 51.12 34.54
CA VAL A 269 43.87 51.31 33.09
C VAL A 269 43.41 50.01 32.46
N ARG A 270 42.40 50.10 31.61
CA ARG A 270 41.79 48.96 30.91
C ARG A 270 41.67 49.28 29.43
N SER A 271 41.95 48.30 28.59
CA SER A 271 41.70 48.36 27.15
C SER A 271 40.99 47.09 26.71
N VAL A 272 39.92 47.24 25.94
CA VAL A 272 39.25 46.14 25.26
C VAL A 272 39.31 46.41 23.77
N GLY A 273 39.88 45.50 23.01
CA GLY A 273 39.97 45.64 21.58
C GLY A 273 39.61 44.39 20.82
N SER A 274 39.32 44.60 19.54
CA SER A 274 39.00 43.58 18.57
C SER A 274 39.87 43.73 17.32
N TYR A 275 40.11 42.61 16.66
CA TYR A 275 40.71 42.51 15.34
C TYR A 275 39.84 41.60 14.49
N ASP A 276 39.57 42.00 13.25
CA ASP A 276 38.90 41.21 12.22
C ASP A 276 39.37 41.63 10.81
N SER A 277 38.66 41.17 9.77
CA SER A 277 38.98 41.54 8.38
C SER A 277 38.83 43.03 8.06
N GLY A 278 38.12 43.79 8.89
CA GLY A 278 37.94 45.24 8.78
C GLY A 278 39.06 46.06 9.44
N GLY A 279 39.99 45.41 10.14
CA GLY A 279 41.10 46.05 10.84
C GLY A 279 41.05 45.78 12.34
N GLN A 280 41.52 46.75 13.12
CA GLN A 280 41.57 46.62 14.58
C GLN A 280 41.13 47.91 15.26
N ASN A 281 40.51 47.76 16.41
CA ASN A 281 40.00 48.85 17.20
C ASN A 281 40.07 48.50 18.69
N CYS A 282 40.17 49.51 19.53
CA CYS A 282 40.07 49.35 20.96
C CYS A 282 39.37 50.53 21.63
N ILE A 283 38.75 50.24 22.76
CA ILE A 283 38.25 51.21 23.71
C ILE A 283 39.13 51.12 24.95
N SER A 284 39.69 52.25 25.37
CA SER A 284 40.49 52.35 26.59
C SER A 284 39.86 53.28 27.60
N THR A 285 39.93 52.90 28.88
CA THR A 285 39.47 53.70 30.02
C THR A 285 40.54 53.71 31.10
N SER A 286 40.68 54.84 31.79
CA SER A 286 41.53 54.96 32.97
C SER A 286 40.76 55.68 34.07
N THR A 287 41.25 55.66 35.31
CA THR A 287 40.64 56.42 36.41
C THR A 287 40.84 57.94 36.28
N THR A 288 41.68 58.39 35.34
CA THR A 288 42.06 59.81 35.17
C THR A 288 41.66 60.40 33.81
N THR A 289 41.28 59.56 32.83
CA THR A 289 40.98 59.95 31.45
C THR A 289 39.60 59.43 31.05
N ALA A 290 38.88 60.21 30.25
CA ALA A 290 37.65 59.75 29.61
C ALA A 290 37.90 58.55 28.69
N CYS A 291 36.83 57.86 28.30
CA CYS A 291 36.86 56.76 27.33
C CYS A 291 37.49 57.22 26.00
N VAL A 292 38.52 56.51 25.53
CA VAL A 292 39.21 56.79 24.25
C VAL A 292 38.93 55.65 23.27
N LEU A 293 38.46 56.00 22.08
CA LEU A 293 38.31 55.08 20.95
C LEU A 293 39.53 55.21 20.03
N ASN A 294 40.15 54.09 19.68
CA ASN A 294 41.24 54.04 18.72
C ASN A 294 40.95 52.98 17.64
N ASN A 295 41.00 53.37 16.37
CA ASN A 295 40.69 52.50 15.22
C ASN A 295 41.95 52.00 14.51
N SER A 296 43.10 52.08 15.16
CA SER A 296 44.39 51.70 14.61
C SER A 296 45.18 50.77 15.50
N THR A 297 44.67 50.42 16.69
CA THR A 297 45.35 49.59 17.70
C THR A 297 44.35 48.62 18.33
N ILE A 298 44.77 47.39 18.64
CA ILE A 298 43.95 46.43 19.40
C ILE A 298 44.05 46.66 20.91
N ILE A 299 45.10 47.35 21.37
CA ILE A 299 45.30 47.72 22.77
C ILE A 299 45.82 49.16 22.79
N ASN A 300 45.25 49.99 23.65
CA ASN A 300 45.76 51.32 23.98
C ASN A 300 45.70 51.52 25.50
N ILE A 301 46.82 51.79 26.15
CA ILE A 301 46.92 51.98 27.59
C ILE A 301 47.60 53.33 27.86
N GLU A 302 46.86 54.24 28.50
CA GLU A 302 47.31 55.57 28.87
C GLU A 302 47.51 55.65 30.39
N GLN A 303 48.76 55.82 30.83
CA GLN A 303 49.14 55.78 32.25
C GLN A 303 49.10 57.18 32.93
N GLY A 304 48.47 58.16 32.29
CA GLY A 304 48.47 59.57 32.69
C GLY A 304 49.63 60.38 32.08
N GLY A 305 49.38 61.67 31.84
CA GLY A 305 50.30 62.52 31.09
C GLY A 305 50.50 62.04 29.65
N ALA A 306 51.74 62.06 29.17
CA ALA A 306 52.10 61.59 27.82
C ALA A 306 52.60 60.13 27.80
N ASN A 307 52.53 59.40 28.91
CA ASN A 307 52.97 58.00 28.98
C ASN A 307 51.91 57.06 28.41
N ASN A 308 52.17 56.46 27.25
CA ASN A 308 51.27 55.49 26.64
C ASN A 308 52.00 54.29 26.04
N ILE A 309 51.27 53.19 25.94
CA ILE A 309 51.67 52.01 25.16
C ILE A 309 50.48 51.54 24.33
N SER A 310 50.72 51.27 23.06
CA SER A 310 49.72 50.75 22.13
C SER A 310 50.23 49.50 21.43
N GLY A 311 49.31 48.58 21.17
CA GLY A 311 49.58 47.30 20.51
C GLY A 311 48.84 47.20 19.18
N ILE A 312 49.56 46.84 18.12
CA ILE A 312 49.02 46.46 16.82
C ILE A 312 49.02 44.93 16.72
N CYS A 313 47.88 44.35 16.35
CA CYS A 313 47.71 42.92 16.16
C CYS A 313 48.06 42.53 14.72
N SER A 314 48.83 41.47 14.57
CA SER A 314 48.89 40.67 13.34
C SER A 314 48.71 39.20 13.68
N VAL A 315 48.23 38.43 12.71
CA VAL A 315 47.89 37.01 12.89
C VAL A 315 48.47 36.17 11.76
N ASP A 316 48.92 34.97 12.11
CA ASP A 316 49.22 33.91 11.15
C ASP A 316 48.51 32.62 11.58
N GLY A 317 48.81 31.48 10.96
CA GLY A 317 48.16 30.20 11.29
C GLY A 317 48.49 29.63 12.68
N THR A 318 49.48 30.20 13.38
CA THR A 318 50.03 29.68 14.64
C THR A 318 50.02 30.71 15.77
N ASN A 319 50.23 32.00 15.45
CA ASN A 319 50.51 33.04 16.42
C ASN A 319 49.65 34.29 16.25
N ILE A 320 49.32 34.90 17.38
CA ILE A 320 48.91 36.29 17.50
C ILE A 320 50.15 37.08 17.87
N THR A 321 50.51 38.09 17.07
CA THR A 321 51.66 38.96 17.34
C THR A 321 51.19 40.36 17.67
N LEU A 322 51.56 40.84 18.86
CA LEU A 322 51.33 42.21 19.29
C LEU A 322 52.62 43.01 19.13
N THR A 323 52.61 43.94 18.18
CA THR A 323 53.70 44.89 17.95
C THR A 323 53.44 46.15 18.76
N TRP A 324 54.39 46.52 19.61
CA TRP A 324 54.18 47.58 20.61
C TRP A 324 54.83 48.89 20.18
N ALA A 325 54.07 49.99 20.25
CA ALA A 325 54.58 51.35 20.19
C ALA A 325 54.47 52.00 21.57
N ARG A 326 55.54 52.65 22.01
CA ARG A 326 55.59 53.35 23.31
C ARG A 326 55.78 54.84 23.09
N ASN A 327 55.12 55.63 23.90
CA ASN A 327 55.39 57.06 24.03
C ASN A 327 55.86 57.36 25.44
N ASN A 328 57.01 58.05 25.56
CA ASN A 328 57.71 58.31 26.83
C ASN A 328 58.14 57.04 27.57
N ALA A 329 57.91 56.95 28.88
CA ALA A 329 58.44 55.92 29.76
C ALA A 329 57.32 55.24 30.57
N PRO A 330 56.35 54.56 29.91
CA PRO A 330 55.35 53.77 30.63
C PRO A 330 56.02 52.64 31.43
N SER A 331 55.48 52.34 32.60
CA SER A 331 56.01 51.30 33.50
C SER A 331 54.90 50.42 34.09
N GLY A 332 55.26 49.20 34.50
CA GLY A 332 54.31 48.20 35.03
C GLY A 332 53.98 47.07 34.04
N THR A 333 53.16 46.13 34.50
CA THR A 333 52.84 44.89 33.77
C THR A 333 51.39 44.89 33.31
N LEU A 334 51.16 44.76 32.00
CA LEU A 334 49.85 44.46 31.44
C LEU A 334 49.52 42.99 31.64
N ASN A 335 48.34 42.70 32.17
CA ASN A 335 47.72 41.38 32.11
C ASN A 335 46.79 41.36 30.91
N ILE A 336 47.02 40.41 30.00
CA ILE A 336 46.32 40.31 28.72
C ILE A 336 45.53 39.01 28.71
N LEU A 337 44.20 39.10 28.65
CA LEU A 337 43.32 37.99 28.30
C LEU A 337 42.99 38.10 26.81
N TRP A 338 43.12 37.00 26.09
CA TRP A 338 42.84 36.93 24.66
C TRP A 338 41.87 35.80 24.34
N GLU A 339 41.07 36.01 23.30
CA GLU A 339 40.20 35.02 22.66
C GLU A 339 40.39 35.16 21.14
N ALA A 340 40.46 34.04 20.44
CA ALA A 340 40.65 33.97 19.00
C ALA A 340 39.68 32.96 18.37
N GLU A 341 39.07 33.35 17.26
CA GLU A 341 38.11 32.59 16.45
C GLU A 341 38.79 32.12 15.15
N ALA A 342 38.75 30.83 14.82
CA ALA A 342 39.28 30.28 13.55
C ALA A 342 38.48 30.64 12.29
#